data_AF-A0A962AQ07-F1
#
_entry.id   AF-A0A962AQ07-F1
#
_cell.length_a   1.000
_cell.length_b   1.000
_cell.length_c   1.000
_cell.angle_alpha   90.00
_cell.angle_beta   90.00
_cell.angle_gamma   90.00
#
_symmetry.space_group_name_H-M   'P 1'
#
loop_
_entity.id
_entity.type
_entity.pdbx_description
1 polymer ?
#
loop_
_entity_poly.entity_id
_entity_poly.type
_entity_poly.pdbx_seq_one_letter_code
_entity_poly.pdbx_strand_id
1 'polypeptide(L)'
;CLIKGTPTIGDPSGKLGAWRGVTRDDARQRWLRGVPEDAQAALIPDGVFDAFWQAAQETDPQGAAMKPPVLRAPNGVVFDAGRYWMKEAPTWDPQRIECPVLIVMGEWDADTPPSMATKIFPLLTCAKTKRLVLLGRGTHSMALESKRHALFAEVERFLEE
;
A
#
# COMPACT_ATOMS: atom_id res chain seq x y z
N CYS A 1 5.59 -16.21 -8.60
CA CYS A 1 5.30 -14.79 -8.91
C CYS A 1 4.51 -14.11 -7.77
N LEU A 2 5.04 -13.01 -7.20
CA LEU A 2 4.40 -12.29 -6.08
C LEU A 2 3.17 -11.51 -6.57
N ILE A 3 3.34 -10.72 -7.65
CA ILE A 3 2.29 -9.95 -8.31
C ILE A 3 1.74 -10.78 -9.47
N LYS A 4 0.46 -11.14 -9.43
CA LYS A 4 -0.24 -11.83 -10.52
C LYS A 4 -1.33 -10.92 -11.07
N GLY A 5 -1.56 -10.97 -12.39
CA GLY A 5 -2.55 -10.13 -13.06
C GLY A 5 -2.09 -8.70 -13.26
N THR A 6 -3.04 -7.81 -13.55
CA THR A 6 -2.78 -6.38 -13.75
C THR A 6 -2.49 -5.72 -12.40
N PRO A 7 -1.36 -5.01 -12.23
CA PRO A 7 -1.12 -4.23 -11.03
C PRO A 7 -2.23 -3.20 -10.81
N THR A 8 -2.47 -2.86 -9.55
CA THR A 8 -3.48 -1.87 -9.18
C THR A 8 -3.04 -0.43 -9.42
N ILE A 9 -1.76 -0.23 -9.78
CA ILE A 9 -1.16 1.07 -10.05
C ILE A 9 -0.39 1.07 -11.37
N GLY A 10 -0.74 2.01 -12.25
CA GLY A 10 -0.07 2.22 -13.53
C GLY A 10 -0.16 1.03 -14.50
N ASP A 11 0.46 1.20 -15.67
CA ASP A 11 0.62 0.12 -16.65
C ASP A 11 2.10 -0.32 -16.69
N PRO A 12 2.44 -1.51 -16.16
CA PRO A 12 3.82 -2.02 -16.18
C PRO A 12 4.33 -2.35 -17.59
N SER A 13 3.45 -2.47 -18.58
CA SER A 13 3.80 -2.73 -19.98
C SER A 13 3.96 -1.46 -20.82
N GLY A 14 3.47 -0.32 -20.32
CA GLY A 14 3.52 0.97 -20.99
C GLY A 14 4.87 1.67 -20.90
N LYS A 15 5.06 2.70 -21.73
CA LYS A 15 6.22 3.60 -21.63
C LYS A 15 6.06 4.47 -20.38
N LEU A 16 6.86 4.20 -19.35
CA LEU A 16 6.84 4.94 -18.09
C LEU A 16 7.68 6.21 -18.18
N GLY A 17 7.08 7.36 -17.81
CA GLY A 17 7.82 8.56 -17.46
C GLY A 17 8.36 8.50 -16.02
N ALA A 18 9.02 9.56 -15.54
CA ALA A 18 9.52 9.61 -14.16
C ALA A 18 8.39 9.51 -13.11
N TRP A 19 7.21 10.02 -13.42
CA TRP A 19 6.04 10.05 -12.55
C TRP A 19 4.74 9.92 -13.36
N ARG A 20 3.63 9.66 -12.67
CA ARG A 20 2.24 9.72 -13.18
C ARG A 20 1.41 10.68 -12.34
N GLY A 21 0.49 11.40 -12.97
CA GLY A 21 -0.43 12.28 -12.26
C GLY A 21 -1.51 11.46 -11.57
N VAL A 22 -1.77 11.75 -10.29
CA VAL A 22 -2.89 11.17 -9.53
C VAL A 22 -3.80 12.32 -9.13
N THR A 23 -5.04 12.33 -9.61
CA THR A 23 -6.02 13.34 -9.19
C THR A 23 -6.58 13.02 -7.80
N ARG A 24 -7.27 13.99 -7.19
CA ARG A 24 -7.96 13.79 -5.92
C ARG A 24 -8.97 12.65 -6.01
N ASP A 25 -9.71 12.58 -7.11
CA ASP A 25 -10.72 11.54 -7.33
C ASP A 25 -10.07 10.16 -7.54
N ASP A 26 -8.97 10.08 -8.29
CA ASP A 26 -8.20 8.83 -8.45
C ASP A 26 -7.68 8.32 -7.10
N ALA A 27 -7.18 9.23 -6.25
CA ALA A 27 -6.71 8.89 -4.92
C ALA A 27 -7.85 8.34 -4.04
N ARG A 28 -9.04 8.96 -4.09
CA ARG A 28 -10.22 8.51 -3.35
C ARG A 28 -10.72 7.15 -3.85
N GLN A 29 -10.79 6.97 -5.16
CA GLN A 29 -11.19 5.70 -5.77
C GLN A 29 -10.21 4.58 -5.44
N ARG A 30 -8.89 4.87 -5.45
CA ARG A 30 -7.87 3.90 -5.04
C ARG A 30 -8.00 3.50 -3.58
N TRP A 31 -8.26 4.46 -2.68
CA TRP A 31 -8.44 4.18 -1.25
C TRP A 31 -9.63 3.23 -1.01
N LEU A 32 -10.74 3.44 -1.71
CA LEU A 32 -11.95 2.61 -1.57
C LEU A 32 -11.90 1.29 -2.36
N ARG A 33 -10.81 1.00 -3.08
CA ARG A 33 -10.67 -0.22 -3.86
C ARG A 33 -10.60 -1.45 -2.94
N GLY A 34 -11.45 -2.44 -3.20
CA GLY A 34 -11.54 -3.66 -2.39
C GLY A 34 -12.48 -3.54 -1.19
N VAL A 35 -13.06 -2.36 -0.96
CA VAL A 35 -13.97 -2.09 0.15
C VAL A 35 -15.41 -2.41 -0.28
N PRO A 36 -16.15 -3.26 0.47
CA PRO A 36 -17.57 -3.50 0.23
C PRO A 36 -18.38 -2.19 0.22
N GLU A 37 -19.33 -2.08 -0.71
CA GLU A 37 -20.10 -0.84 -0.95
C GLU A 37 -20.79 -0.31 0.33
N ASP A 38 -21.36 -1.21 1.13
CA ASP A 38 -22.03 -0.92 2.39
C ASP A 38 -21.08 -0.43 3.50
N ALA A 39 -19.77 -0.65 3.35
CA ALA A 39 -18.74 -0.23 4.30
C ALA A 39 -18.00 1.07 3.88
N GLN A 40 -18.08 1.49 2.61
CA GLN A 40 -17.28 2.61 2.09
C GLN A 40 -17.53 3.92 2.84
N ALA A 41 -18.79 4.22 3.16
CA ALA A 41 -19.17 5.47 3.82
C ALA A 41 -18.60 5.61 5.25
N ALA A 42 -18.31 4.50 5.93
CA ALA A 42 -17.83 4.48 7.31
C ALA A 42 -16.32 4.19 7.46
N LEU A 43 -15.63 3.94 6.33
CA LEU A 43 -14.23 3.53 6.35
C LEU A 43 -13.30 4.69 6.74
N ILE A 44 -13.44 5.81 6.05
CA ILE A 44 -12.60 6.99 6.20
C ILE A 44 -13.31 7.97 7.15
N PRO A 45 -12.73 8.32 8.32
CA PRO A 45 -13.36 9.28 9.21
C PRO A 45 -13.54 10.66 8.54
N ASP A 46 -14.56 11.39 8.97
CA ASP A 46 -14.88 12.72 8.43
C ASP A 46 -13.66 13.64 8.43
N GLY A 47 -13.43 14.34 7.32
CA GLY A 47 -12.32 15.26 7.12
C GLY A 47 -10.93 14.63 6.94
N VAL A 48 -10.74 13.33 7.21
CA VAL A 48 -9.42 12.69 7.10
C VAL A 48 -8.91 12.66 5.65
N PHE A 49 -9.79 12.36 4.69
CA PHE A 49 -9.39 12.35 3.28
C PHE A 49 -8.93 13.74 2.82
N ASP A 50 -9.60 14.80 3.25
CA ASP A 50 -9.28 16.17 2.88
C ASP A 50 -7.96 16.62 3.50
N ALA A 51 -7.75 16.31 4.78
CA ALA A 51 -6.48 16.55 5.47
C ALA A 51 -5.32 15.80 4.81
N PHE A 52 -5.53 14.52 4.46
CA PHE A 52 -4.55 13.72 3.71
C PHE A 52 -4.23 14.35 2.36
N TRP A 53 -5.25 14.74 1.59
CA TRP A 53 -5.06 15.32 0.26
C TRP A 53 -4.31 16.65 0.34
N GLN A 54 -4.68 17.53 1.27
CA GLN A 54 -4.00 18.79 1.49
C GLN A 54 -2.53 18.55 1.84
N ALA A 55 -2.24 17.69 2.82
CA ALA A 55 -0.87 17.37 3.22
C ALA A 55 -0.07 16.78 2.05
N ALA A 56 -0.66 15.89 1.24
CA ALA A 56 -0.01 15.34 0.07
C ALA A 56 0.35 16.43 -0.96
N GLN A 57 -0.56 17.38 -1.21
CA GLN A 57 -0.32 18.50 -2.12
C GLN A 57 0.79 19.44 -1.63
N GLU A 58 0.90 19.66 -0.32
CA GLU A 58 1.97 20.46 0.28
C GLU A 58 3.37 19.85 0.04
N THR A 59 3.47 18.52 -0.11
CA THR A 59 4.74 17.86 -0.48
C THR A 59 5.10 17.99 -1.96
N ASP A 60 4.16 18.40 -2.83
CA ASP A 60 4.36 18.53 -4.27
C ASP A 60 3.77 19.84 -4.84
N PRO A 61 4.40 21.00 -4.57
CA PRO A 61 3.89 22.31 -5.05
C PRO A 61 3.78 22.41 -6.58
N GLN A 62 4.60 21.67 -7.33
CA GLN A 62 4.53 21.67 -8.80
C GLN A 62 3.32 20.89 -9.32
N GLY A 63 3.01 19.72 -8.73
CA GLY A 63 1.80 18.98 -9.04
C GLY A 63 0.54 19.77 -8.64
N ALA A 64 0.60 20.45 -7.50
CA ALA A 64 -0.49 21.29 -7.01
C ALA A 64 -0.80 22.49 -7.92
N ALA A 65 0.21 23.03 -8.60
CA ALA A 65 0.05 24.15 -9.53
C ALA A 65 -0.53 23.73 -10.91
N MET A 66 -0.70 22.43 -11.19
CA MET A 66 -1.24 21.93 -12.46
C MET A 66 -2.76 22.14 -12.57
N LYS A 67 -3.32 21.99 -13.78
CA LYS A 67 -4.75 22.13 -14.07
C LYS A 67 -5.28 20.90 -14.85
N PRO A 68 -6.04 19.99 -14.22
CA PRO A 68 -6.38 19.96 -12.78
C PRO A 68 -5.16 19.69 -11.89
N PRO A 69 -5.21 20.04 -10.58
CA PRO A 69 -4.15 19.68 -9.63
C PRO A 69 -3.99 18.17 -9.52
N VAL A 70 -2.73 17.72 -9.42
CA VAL A 70 -2.38 16.31 -9.27
C VAL A 70 -1.32 16.13 -8.19
N LEU A 71 -1.21 14.92 -7.64
CA LEU A 71 -0.01 14.45 -6.97
C LEU A 71 0.86 13.71 -8.00
N ARG A 72 2.13 14.10 -8.14
CA ARG A 72 3.06 13.41 -9.06
C ARG A 72 3.64 12.18 -8.37
N ALA A 73 2.99 11.03 -8.55
CA ALA A 73 3.45 9.77 -7.99
C ALA A 73 4.58 9.18 -8.84
N PRO A 74 5.76 8.85 -8.26
CA PRO A 74 6.86 8.28 -9.02
C PRO A 74 6.49 6.91 -9.61
N ASN A 75 7.02 6.61 -10.80
CA ASN A 75 6.75 5.35 -11.49
C ASN A 75 7.74 4.22 -11.15
N GLY A 76 8.68 4.44 -10.22
CA GLY A 76 9.65 3.41 -9.81
C GLY A 76 8.99 2.09 -9.39
N VAL A 77 7.90 2.17 -8.61
CA VAL A 77 7.14 0.97 -8.20
C VAL A 77 6.49 0.22 -9.38
N VAL A 78 6.01 0.95 -10.39
CA VAL A 78 5.38 0.35 -11.59
C VAL A 78 6.44 -0.29 -12.47
N PHE A 79 7.60 0.37 -12.59
CA PHE A 79 8.77 -0.15 -13.29
C PHE A 79 9.27 -1.43 -12.62
N ASP A 80 9.42 -1.44 -11.30
CA ASP A 80 9.87 -2.62 -10.56
C ASP A 80 8.86 -3.76 -10.63
N ALA A 81 7.56 -3.45 -10.55
CA ALA A 81 6.51 -4.45 -10.73
C ALA A 81 6.65 -5.19 -12.06
N GLY A 82 6.71 -4.46 -13.18
CA GLY A 82 6.82 -5.04 -14.52
C GLY A 82 8.16 -5.71 -14.81
N ARG A 83 9.27 -5.11 -14.34
CA ARG A 83 10.62 -5.60 -14.66
C ARG A 83 11.03 -6.80 -13.81
N TYR A 84 10.62 -6.85 -12.55
CA TYR A 84 11.12 -7.78 -11.55
C TYR A 84 10.01 -8.68 -11.01
N TRP A 85 9.04 -8.09 -10.31
CA TRP A 85 8.08 -8.84 -9.50
C TRP A 85 7.12 -9.71 -10.31
N MET A 86 6.69 -9.23 -11.48
CA MET A 86 5.84 -9.98 -12.41
C MET A 86 6.60 -11.07 -13.18
N LYS A 87 7.94 -11.04 -13.17
CA LYS A 87 8.83 -11.97 -13.87
C LYS A 87 9.54 -12.95 -12.93
N GLU A 88 9.05 -13.08 -11.70
CA GLU A 88 9.62 -13.96 -10.68
C GLU A 88 11.09 -13.67 -10.34
N ALA A 89 11.54 -12.44 -10.58
CA ALA A 89 12.89 -11.97 -10.28
C ALA A 89 12.83 -10.89 -9.20
N PRO A 90 12.57 -11.24 -7.92
CA PRO A 90 12.38 -10.26 -6.85
C PRO A 90 13.62 -9.37 -6.67
N THR A 91 13.41 -8.11 -6.27
CA THR A 91 14.51 -7.14 -6.07
C THR A 91 15.29 -7.36 -4.77
N TRP A 92 14.84 -8.27 -3.91
CA TRP A 92 15.47 -8.64 -2.65
C TRP A 92 15.18 -10.12 -2.32
N ASP A 93 16.00 -10.69 -1.44
CA ASP A 93 15.85 -12.06 -0.94
C ASP A 93 15.33 -12.03 0.51
N PRO A 94 14.12 -12.53 0.79
CA PRO A 94 13.56 -12.56 2.14
C PRO A 94 14.36 -13.39 3.14
N GLN A 95 15.15 -14.35 2.68
CA GLN A 95 15.98 -15.17 3.55
C GLN A 95 17.12 -14.37 4.19
N ARG A 96 17.46 -13.20 3.65
CA ARG A 96 18.52 -12.34 4.19
C ARG A 96 18.05 -11.44 5.34
N ILE A 97 16.78 -11.49 5.71
CA ILE A 97 16.24 -10.71 6.83
C ILE A 97 16.49 -11.47 8.13
N GLU A 98 17.36 -10.94 8.98
CA GLU A 98 17.78 -11.55 10.25
C GLU A 98 17.16 -10.87 11.49
N CYS A 99 16.49 -9.73 11.32
CA CYS A 99 15.81 -9.03 12.43
C CYS A 99 14.44 -9.67 12.76
N PRO A 100 13.85 -9.35 13.93
CA PRO A 100 12.42 -9.58 14.19
C PRO A 100 11.55 -8.95 13.09
N VAL A 101 10.50 -9.66 12.65
CA VAL A 101 9.62 -9.20 11.57
C VAL A 101 8.15 -9.21 12.00
N LEU A 102 7.47 -8.08 11.86
CA LEU A 102 6.02 -7.99 11.87
C LEU A 102 5.52 -7.67 10.46
N ILE A 103 4.57 -8.45 9.96
CA ILE A 103 3.79 -8.14 8.77
C ILE A 103 2.34 -7.93 9.21
N VAL A 104 1.80 -6.72 9.00
CA VAL A 104 0.39 -6.41 9.25
C VAL A 104 -0.30 -6.16 7.92
N MET A 105 -1.40 -6.87 7.66
CA MET A 105 -2.17 -6.80 6.43
C MET A 105 -3.60 -6.36 6.70
N GLY A 106 -4.18 -5.63 5.76
CA GLY A 106 -5.60 -5.30 5.76
C GLY A 106 -6.39 -6.33 4.98
N GLU A 107 -7.54 -6.76 5.51
CA GLU A 107 -8.47 -7.67 4.81
C GLU A 107 -8.88 -7.15 3.43
N TRP A 108 -9.08 -5.83 3.30
CA TRP A 108 -9.55 -5.17 2.08
C TRP A 108 -8.43 -4.47 1.31
N ASP A 109 -7.16 -4.74 1.63
CA ASP A 109 -6.05 -4.18 0.88
C ASP A 109 -6.00 -4.77 -0.54
N ALA A 110 -6.38 -3.96 -1.52
CA ALA A 110 -6.34 -4.35 -2.92
C ALA A 110 -4.95 -4.19 -3.57
N ASP A 111 -4.10 -3.30 -3.04
CA ASP A 111 -2.81 -2.98 -3.63
C ASP A 111 -1.74 -3.99 -3.23
N THR A 112 -1.79 -4.43 -1.97
CA THR A 112 -0.97 -5.50 -1.42
C THR A 112 -1.88 -6.53 -0.75
N PRO A 113 -2.61 -7.37 -1.51
CA PRO A 113 -3.58 -8.30 -0.93
C PRO A 113 -2.92 -9.31 0.00
N PRO A 114 -3.65 -9.87 1.00
CA PRO A 114 -3.10 -10.84 1.96
C PRO A 114 -2.37 -12.03 1.33
N SER A 115 -2.76 -12.41 0.10
CA SER A 115 -2.08 -13.45 -0.69
C SER A 115 -0.60 -13.15 -1.01
N MET A 116 -0.17 -11.89 -1.00
CA MET A 116 1.25 -11.53 -1.15
C MET A 116 2.03 -11.82 0.14
N ALA A 117 1.46 -11.46 1.29
CA ALA A 117 2.08 -11.69 2.59
C ALA A 117 2.23 -13.19 2.87
N THR A 118 1.23 -14.01 2.54
CA THR A 118 1.31 -15.48 2.72
C THR A 118 2.35 -16.15 1.83
N LYS A 119 2.79 -15.50 0.74
CA LYS A 119 3.93 -15.96 -0.08
C LYS A 119 5.28 -15.56 0.52
N ILE A 120 5.38 -14.36 1.09
CA ILE A 120 6.64 -13.83 1.67
C ILE A 120 6.93 -14.47 3.03
N PHE A 121 5.92 -14.61 3.89
CA PHE A 121 6.06 -15.07 5.26
C PHE A 121 6.85 -16.39 5.43
N PRO A 122 6.64 -17.46 4.63
CA PRO A 122 7.44 -18.67 4.75
C PRO A 122 8.90 -18.47 4.33
N LEU A 123 9.21 -17.51 3.47
CA LEU A 123 10.56 -17.23 2.96
C LEU A 123 11.45 -16.50 3.97
N LEU A 124 10.88 -15.90 5.01
CA LEU A 124 11.60 -15.27 6.13
C LEU A 124 12.18 -16.37 7.04
N THR A 125 13.16 -17.12 6.56
CA THR A 125 13.74 -18.28 7.26
C THR A 125 14.80 -17.90 8.29
N CYS A 126 15.51 -16.79 8.07
CA CYS A 126 16.54 -16.29 8.99
C CYS A 126 16.03 -15.23 9.98
N ALA A 127 14.76 -14.82 9.89
CA ALA A 127 14.19 -13.83 10.80
C ALA A 127 14.16 -14.38 12.24
N LYS A 128 14.71 -13.63 13.21
CA LYS A 128 14.75 -14.03 14.64
C LYS A 128 13.38 -14.43 15.19
N THR A 129 12.38 -13.62 14.86
CA THR A 129 10.96 -13.89 15.10
C THR A 129 10.19 -13.39 13.88
N LYS A 130 9.02 -13.99 13.60
CA LYS A 130 8.13 -13.48 12.56
C LYS A 130 6.67 -13.63 12.95
N ARG A 131 5.89 -12.56 12.77
CA ARG A 131 4.44 -12.51 13.00
C ARG A 131 3.74 -11.97 11.76
N LEU A 132 2.66 -12.62 11.38
CA LEU A 132 1.74 -12.16 10.34
C LEU A 132 0.38 -11.92 10.98
N VAL A 133 -0.12 -10.68 10.91
CA VAL A 133 -1.42 -10.28 11.45
C VAL A 133 -2.31 -9.80 10.30
N LEU A 134 -3.54 -10.31 10.23
CA LEU A 134 -4.55 -9.85 9.30
C LEU A 134 -5.63 -9.09 10.08
N LEU A 135 -5.78 -7.80 9.77
CA LEU A 135 -6.75 -6.91 10.40
C LEU A 135 -7.99 -6.79 9.52
N GLY A 136 -9.14 -7.16 10.10
CA GLY A 136 -10.43 -7.02 9.43
C GLY A 136 -10.74 -5.58 9.06
N ARG A 137 -11.36 -5.38 7.89
CA ARG A 137 -11.83 -4.09 7.37
C ARG A 137 -10.74 -3.02 7.12
N GLY A 138 -9.46 -3.37 7.23
CA GLY A 138 -8.35 -2.46 6.89
C GLY A 138 -8.02 -2.48 5.40
N THR A 139 -7.66 -1.34 4.82
CA THR A 139 -7.16 -1.24 3.44
C THR A 139 -5.66 -0.92 3.38
N HIS A 140 -5.14 -0.64 2.18
CA HIS A 140 -3.78 -0.12 1.97
C HIS A 140 -3.48 1.17 2.76
N SER A 141 -4.52 1.93 3.12
CA SER A 141 -4.40 3.20 3.86
C SER A 141 -4.88 3.09 5.32
N MET A 142 -4.90 1.88 5.90
CA MET A 142 -5.48 1.61 7.23
C MET A 142 -4.96 2.48 8.37
N ALA A 143 -3.75 3.02 8.26
CA ALA A 143 -3.20 3.93 9.25
C ALA A 143 -4.02 5.22 9.43
N LEU A 144 -4.83 5.58 8.44
CA LEU A 144 -5.69 6.77 8.43
C LEU A 144 -7.18 6.42 8.65
N GLU A 145 -7.54 5.15 8.74
CA GLU A 145 -8.94 4.69 8.72
C GLU A 145 -9.58 4.64 10.11
N SER A 146 -10.90 4.40 10.15
CA SER A 146 -11.67 4.30 11.39
C SER A 146 -11.21 3.18 12.33
N LYS A 147 -10.56 2.13 11.79
CA LYS A 147 -10.02 1.00 12.55
C LYS A 147 -8.49 1.03 12.74
N ARG A 148 -7.83 2.16 12.47
CA ARG A 148 -6.36 2.33 12.58
C ARG A 148 -5.75 1.95 13.93
N HIS A 149 -6.51 2.07 15.02
CA HIS A 149 -6.01 1.73 16.36
C HIS A 149 -5.63 0.25 16.51
N ALA A 150 -6.25 -0.65 15.73
CA ALA A 150 -5.84 -2.05 15.71
C ALA A 150 -4.42 -2.21 15.12
N LEU A 151 -4.10 -1.47 14.04
CA LEU A 151 -2.73 -1.43 13.51
C LEU A 151 -1.76 -0.90 14.55
N PHE A 152 -2.10 0.21 15.21
CA PHE A 152 -1.22 0.84 16.20
C PHE A 152 -0.93 -0.09 17.37
N ALA A 153 -1.95 -0.77 17.90
CA ALA A 153 -1.79 -1.72 19.00
C ALA A 153 -0.90 -2.91 18.62
N GLU A 154 -0.99 -3.43 17.38
CA GLU A 154 -0.13 -4.53 16.92
C GLU A 154 1.32 -4.10 16.73
N VAL A 155 1.54 -2.88 16.25
CA VAL A 155 2.88 -2.30 16.13
C VAL A 155 3.48 -2.04 17.52
N GLU A 156 2.72 -1.43 18.43
CA GLU A 156 3.16 -1.17 19.82
C GLU A 156 3.55 -2.47 20.52
N ARG A 157 2.67 -3.48 20.50
CA ARG A 157 2.96 -4.81 21.06
C ARG A 157 4.26 -5.41 20.53
N PHE A 158 4.53 -5.27 19.24
CA PHE A 158 5.76 -5.80 18.63
C PHE A 158 7.01 -5.03 19.06
N LEU A 159 6.90 -3.73 19.34
CA LEU A 159 8.03 -2.90 19.79
C LEU A 159 8.34 -3.07 21.27
N GLU A 160 7.36 -3.49 22.07
CA GLU A 160 7.50 -3.71 23.52
C GLU A 160 7.99 -5.13 23.89
N GLU A 161 8.05 -6.04 22.93
CA GLU A 161 8.58 -7.42 23.07
C GLU A 161 10.12 -7.48 23.08
#